data_AF-A0A1I0HD48-F1
#
_entry.id   AF-A0A1I0HD48-F1
#
_cell.length_a   1.000
_cell.length_b   1.000
_cell.length_c   1.000
_cell.angle_alpha   90.00
_cell.angle_beta   90.00
_cell.angle_gamma   90.00
#
_symmetry.space_group_name_H-M   'P 1'
#
loop_
_entity.id
_entity.type
_entity.pdbx_description
1 polymer ?
#
loop_
_entity_poly.entity_id
_entity_poly.type
_entity_poly.pdbx_seq_one_letter_code
_entity_poly.pdbx_strand_id
1 'polypeptide(L)'
;MNDLDFNKIISDLVQKNIKSIGNNVFNKSKDVYQNFITQSSIAFKNYLEFSVKKYSYIKTILYKDSPVFLYDFYVHTNLKYKNEILKVENIDELLDENRFLVITGTAGAGKSTLMKFLFLNTIKTKYSIPLFIELRNFNNSDLSFEDSIYNILKTSGFDLEKKFFLEALKSGKFTFFFDGFDELDYHVKDRITKELHDLCDEYHENNFIVSSRPDSSFISWNYFSEMKILPLNKEQSIQLVSKLDYDKKTKDKFISELGIKLYKEHSSFVSNPLLLTIMLMTYNQFAEIPDKMHLFYEQAFDTLYSKHDATKTGYKRLMNSRLAKDDFEKVLSCFSCISYLKGDYSFDISKLNNYLSQAKEITGIEFDQQGYITDLTKSVCLLLKDGFIYTFSHKTFQEYFTAKFIISLEDEVLNSFSSEVLKKSNTDKVLELMFDLNQDKVEKNFIIPILEEIERDFDYKNNTKLENYRNYLMLIFKSFDVHLYPISPEDDSKVSLSFIDNKESNYDKARSFKNALEFIYKQYPDISLRINKSNNENTNKYATPNNYIIEKYKEYIIESEGPITTYDIGILKYDEVFYDLFSESDGLAIPFYKSMEYLTIIKSQLNKKKVDIIELLKK
;
A
#
# COMPACT_ATOMS: atom_id res chain seq x y z
N MET A 1 0.55 -30.30 10.82
CA MET A 1 0.56 -30.21 12.30
C MET A 1 1.85 -30.85 12.79
N ASN A 2 2.91 -30.06 12.96
CA ASN A 2 4.16 -30.53 13.52
C ASN A 2 4.05 -30.59 15.05
N ASP A 3 4.41 -31.74 15.61
CA ASP A 3 4.52 -32.07 17.03
C ASP A 3 5.58 -31.22 17.76
N LEU A 4 5.34 -29.91 17.89
CA LEU A 4 6.05 -29.12 18.88
C LEU A 4 5.42 -29.41 20.24
N ASP A 5 6.00 -30.39 20.96
CA ASP A 5 5.67 -30.64 22.36
C ASP A 5 6.22 -29.50 23.23
N PHE A 6 5.50 -28.39 23.24
CA PHE A 6 5.83 -27.23 24.06
C PHE A 6 5.87 -27.57 25.55
N ASN A 7 5.10 -28.55 26.03
CA ASN A 7 5.11 -28.91 27.45
C ASN A 7 6.47 -29.47 27.88
N LYS A 8 7.07 -30.33 27.03
CA LYS A 8 8.43 -30.83 27.26
C LYS A 8 9.47 -29.72 27.13
N ILE A 9 9.38 -28.89 26.09
CA ILE A 9 10.34 -27.79 25.85
C ILE A 9 10.31 -26.77 27.01
N ILE A 10 9.12 -26.41 27.50
CA ILE A 10 8.93 -25.52 28.66
C ILE A 10 9.56 -26.15 29.91
N SER A 11 9.30 -27.45 30.15
CA SER A 11 9.87 -28.14 31.31
C SER A 11 11.41 -28.10 31.30
N ASP A 12 12.02 -28.35 30.14
CA ASP A 12 13.48 -28.26 29.96
C ASP A 12 14.01 -26.83 30.13
N LEU A 13 13.32 -25.83 29.55
CA LEU A 13 13.68 -24.41 29.65
C LEU A 13 13.71 -23.95 31.11
N VAL A 14 12.64 -24.26 31.85
CA VAL A 14 12.51 -23.87 33.26
C VAL A 14 13.60 -24.56 34.08
N GLN A 15 13.82 -25.87 33.91
CA GLN A 15 14.88 -26.59 34.62
C GLN A 15 16.28 -26.04 34.34
N LYS A 16 16.57 -25.65 33.09
CA LYS A 16 17.84 -25.04 32.68
C LYS A 16 18.08 -23.70 33.39
N ASN A 17 17.06 -22.85 33.49
CA ASN A 17 17.21 -21.49 34.00
C ASN A 17 17.02 -21.38 35.52
N ILE A 18 16.16 -22.20 36.13
CA ILE A 18 15.79 -22.06 37.55
C ILE A 18 16.97 -22.29 38.50
N LYS A 19 17.91 -23.18 38.14
CA LYS A 19 19.13 -23.43 38.93
C LYS A 19 20.00 -22.17 39.04
N SER A 20 20.07 -21.39 37.96
CA SER A 20 20.79 -20.12 37.96
C SER A 20 20.05 -19.05 38.78
N ILE A 21 18.72 -19.08 38.76
CA ILE A 21 17.88 -18.16 39.56
C ILE A 21 18.12 -18.40 41.05
N GLY A 22 18.10 -19.65 41.52
CA GLY A 22 18.29 -19.94 42.94
C GLY A 22 19.68 -19.53 43.47
N ASN A 23 20.73 -19.74 42.68
CA ASN A 23 22.11 -19.48 43.12
C ASN A 23 22.39 -18.00 43.43
N ASN A 24 21.66 -17.08 42.80
CA ASN A 24 21.84 -15.64 42.97
C ASN A 24 20.97 -15.05 44.10
N VAL A 25 19.94 -15.77 44.57
CA VAL A 25 18.89 -15.21 45.43
C VAL A 25 19.02 -15.60 46.91
N PHE A 26 19.68 -16.72 47.25
CA PHE A 26 19.67 -17.22 48.64
C PHE A 26 21.04 -17.58 49.20
N ASN A 27 21.49 -16.80 50.19
CA ASN A 27 22.49 -17.18 51.21
C ASN A 27 21.83 -17.84 52.46
N LYS A 28 20.66 -18.46 52.32
CA LYS A 28 19.88 -19.07 53.42
C LYS A 28 19.91 -20.60 53.41
N SER A 29 19.38 -21.21 54.47
CA SER A 29 19.28 -22.67 54.67
C SER A 29 18.84 -23.44 53.40
N LYS A 30 19.46 -24.59 53.17
CA LYS A 30 19.24 -25.49 52.02
C LYS A 30 17.76 -25.77 51.73
N ASP A 31 16.92 -25.89 52.74
CA ASP A 31 15.49 -26.23 52.58
C ASP A 31 14.66 -25.07 51.99
N VAL A 32 14.97 -23.82 52.37
CA VAL A 32 14.31 -22.63 51.83
C VAL A 32 14.66 -22.44 50.36
N TYR A 33 15.92 -22.68 50.00
CA TYR A 33 16.39 -22.67 48.62
C TYR A 33 15.64 -23.72 47.77
N GLN A 34 15.56 -24.97 48.26
CA GLN A 34 14.90 -26.04 47.51
C GLN A 34 13.40 -25.79 47.34
N ASN A 35 12.73 -25.25 48.37
CA ASN A 35 11.33 -24.88 48.28
C ASN A 35 11.10 -23.74 47.26
N PHE A 36 11.95 -22.70 47.29
CA PHE A 36 11.89 -21.61 46.30
C PHE A 36 12.10 -22.10 44.87
N ILE A 37 13.10 -22.97 44.62
CA ILE A 37 13.34 -23.56 43.30
C ILE A 37 12.11 -24.33 42.82
N THR A 38 11.50 -25.13 43.70
CA THR A 38 10.34 -25.96 43.37
C THR A 38 9.13 -25.10 43.04
N GLN A 39 8.79 -24.13 43.90
CA GLN A 39 7.67 -23.22 43.69
C GLN A 39 7.85 -22.37 42.43
N SER A 40 9.05 -21.80 42.24
CA SER A 40 9.36 -20.99 41.06
C SER A 40 9.30 -21.83 39.78
N SER A 41 9.77 -23.08 39.81
CA SER A 41 9.67 -23.99 38.66
C SER A 41 8.23 -24.23 38.25
N ILE A 42 7.35 -24.51 39.21
CA ILE A 42 5.92 -24.73 38.98
C ILE A 42 5.27 -23.44 38.45
N ALA A 43 5.55 -22.30 39.10
CA ALA A 43 4.96 -21.02 38.73
C ALA A 43 5.31 -20.59 37.29
N PHE A 44 6.60 -20.65 36.92
CA PHE A 44 7.02 -20.29 35.55
C PHE A 44 6.54 -21.30 34.51
N LYS A 45 6.50 -22.60 34.85
CA LYS A 45 5.93 -23.62 33.95
C LYS A 45 4.46 -23.34 33.66
N ASN A 46 3.64 -23.12 34.68
CA ASN A 46 2.22 -22.83 34.53
C ASN A 46 1.98 -21.57 33.69
N TYR A 47 2.75 -20.51 33.98
CA TYR A 47 2.73 -19.27 33.21
C TYR A 47 3.04 -19.50 31.72
N LEU A 48 4.12 -20.23 31.42
CA LEU A 48 4.54 -20.47 30.04
C LEU A 48 3.57 -21.38 29.29
N GLU A 49 3.01 -22.41 29.93
CA GLU A 49 2.00 -23.28 29.32
C GLU A 49 0.74 -22.49 28.95
N PHE A 50 0.28 -21.61 29.84
CA PHE A 50 -0.83 -20.70 29.54
C PHE A 50 -0.48 -19.73 28.41
N SER A 51 0.69 -19.10 28.50
CA SER A 51 1.13 -18.07 27.55
C SER A 51 1.37 -18.65 26.15
N VAL A 52 1.92 -19.86 26.03
CA VAL A 52 2.03 -20.55 24.74
C VAL A 52 0.66 -20.77 24.13
N LYS A 53 -0.34 -21.27 24.89
CA LYS A 53 -1.71 -21.44 24.37
C LYS A 53 -2.30 -20.11 23.89
N LYS A 54 -2.06 -19.02 24.63
CA LYS A 54 -2.55 -17.67 24.32
C LYS A 54 -1.88 -17.05 23.10
N TYR A 55 -0.57 -17.23 22.92
CA TYR A 55 0.22 -16.47 21.93
C TYR A 55 0.63 -17.29 20.70
N SER A 56 0.51 -18.62 20.74
CA SER A 56 0.81 -19.49 19.59
C SER A 56 -0.32 -19.59 18.56
N TYR A 57 -1.54 -19.21 18.92
CA TYR A 57 -2.68 -19.15 18.03
C TYR A 57 -3.14 -17.72 17.86
N ILE A 58 -3.26 -17.25 16.61
CA ILE A 58 -3.61 -15.87 16.32
C ILE A 58 -4.77 -15.76 15.33
N LYS A 59 -5.66 -14.80 15.60
CA LYS A 59 -6.66 -14.34 14.63
C LYS A 59 -6.03 -13.26 13.75
N THR A 60 -6.36 -13.28 12.48
CA THR A 60 -5.92 -12.28 11.50
C THR A 60 -7.15 -11.74 10.75
N ILE A 61 -6.95 -10.79 9.85
CA ILE A 61 -8.04 -10.33 8.98
C ILE A 61 -8.60 -11.44 8.07
N LEU A 62 -7.78 -12.44 7.75
CA LEU A 62 -8.19 -13.63 7.01
C LEU A 62 -8.92 -14.63 7.93
N TYR A 63 -8.37 -14.87 9.12
CA TYR A 63 -8.87 -15.85 10.09
C TYR A 63 -9.68 -15.18 11.21
N LYS A 64 -10.83 -14.61 10.88
CA LYS A 64 -11.66 -13.86 11.85
C LYS A 64 -12.33 -14.77 12.87
N ASP A 65 -12.83 -15.92 12.41
CA ASP A 65 -13.71 -16.77 13.22
C ASP A 65 -12.91 -17.73 14.09
N SER A 66 -11.83 -18.30 13.55
CA SER A 66 -10.99 -19.30 14.22
C SER A 66 -9.52 -18.87 14.24
N PRO A 67 -8.81 -18.98 15.37
CA PRO A 67 -7.39 -18.65 15.40
C PRO A 67 -6.56 -19.77 14.74
N VAL A 68 -5.48 -19.38 14.07
CA VAL A 68 -4.56 -20.31 13.38
C VAL A 68 -3.22 -20.34 14.09
N PHE A 69 -2.58 -21.52 14.10
CA PHE A 69 -1.26 -21.67 14.70
C PHE A 69 -0.23 -20.82 13.96
N LEU A 70 0.52 -20.00 14.69
CA LEU A 70 1.40 -18.97 14.14
C LEU A 70 2.41 -19.53 13.15
N TYR A 71 3.07 -20.65 13.48
CA TYR A 71 4.11 -21.23 12.64
C TYR A 71 3.58 -21.78 11.31
N ASP A 72 2.28 -22.05 11.19
CA ASP A 72 1.70 -22.56 9.93
C ASP A 72 1.77 -21.51 8.81
N PHE A 73 1.72 -20.22 9.17
CA PHE A 73 1.73 -19.13 8.19
C PHE A 73 2.80 -18.06 8.39
N TYR A 74 3.59 -18.12 9.47
CA TYR A 74 4.65 -17.15 9.72
C TYR A 74 5.71 -17.16 8.61
N VAL A 75 6.13 -15.96 8.20
CA VAL A 75 7.24 -15.72 7.28
C VAL A 75 8.24 -14.81 7.99
N HIS A 76 9.51 -15.20 8.00
CA HIS A 76 10.57 -14.44 8.65
C HIS A 76 10.71 -13.07 7.99
N THR A 77 10.59 -12.01 8.80
CA THR A 77 10.78 -10.63 8.37
C THR A 77 12.25 -10.24 8.48
N ASN A 78 12.72 -9.39 7.57
CA ASN A 78 14.05 -8.80 7.66
C ASN A 78 14.00 -7.56 8.55
N LEU A 79 15.01 -7.37 9.39
CA LEU A 79 15.22 -6.15 10.15
C LEU A 79 16.41 -5.38 9.61
N LYS A 80 16.29 -4.06 9.53
CA LYS A 80 17.43 -3.17 9.37
C LYS A 80 17.94 -2.79 10.75
N TYR A 81 19.21 -3.08 10.99
CA TYR A 81 19.92 -2.64 12.19
C TYR A 81 21.22 -1.97 11.75
N LYS A 82 21.44 -0.72 12.15
CA LYS A 82 22.54 0.12 11.62
C LYS A 82 22.50 0.13 10.08
N ASN A 83 23.54 -0.37 9.42
CA ASN A 83 23.63 -0.48 7.95
C ASN A 83 23.49 -1.91 7.44
N GLU A 84 23.06 -2.84 8.29
CA GLU A 84 22.97 -4.27 7.98
C GLU A 84 21.52 -4.74 7.96
N ILE A 85 21.30 -5.85 7.25
CA ILE A 85 20.02 -6.55 7.18
C ILE A 85 20.14 -7.85 7.95
N LEU A 86 19.40 -7.96 9.04
CA LEU A 86 19.32 -9.16 9.87
C LEU A 86 18.10 -9.98 9.45
N LYS A 87 18.28 -11.28 9.21
CA LYS A 87 17.19 -12.22 8.97
C LYS A 87 16.78 -12.82 10.31
N VAL A 88 15.56 -12.56 10.75
CA VAL A 88 15.13 -12.98 12.09
C VAL A 88 14.61 -14.41 12.07
N GLU A 89 15.51 -15.37 12.15
CA GLU A 89 15.17 -16.80 12.27
C GLU A 89 15.27 -17.29 13.72
N ASN A 90 16.21 -16.73 14.48
CA ASN A 90 16.43 -17.02 15.89
C ASN A 90 16.48 -15.71 16.70
N ILE A 91 15.93 -15.73 17.91
CA ILE A 91 16.05 -14.63 18.86
C ILE A 91 17.49 -14.41 19.35
N ASP A 92 18.28 -15.47 19.45
CA ASP A 92 19.65 -15.39 19.97
C ASP A 92 20.48 -14.40 19.13
N GLU A 93 20.29 -14.40 17.81
CA GLU A 93 20.93 -13.47 16.86
C GLU A 93 20.57 -11.99 17.11
N LEU A 94 19.39 -11.71 17.68
CA LEU A 94 18.98 -10.35 18.05
C LEU A 94 19.58 -9.94 19.39
N LEU A 95 19.54 -10.83 20.36
CA LEU A 95 19.96 -10.56 21.74
C LEU A 95 21.48 -10.51 21.89
N ASP A 96 22.21 -11.17 21.00
CA ASP A 96 23.68 -11.08 20.92
C ASP A 96 24.13 -9.68 20.45
N GLU A 97 23.31 -8.95 19.70
CA GLU A 97 23.61 -7.57 19.26
C GLU A 97 23.39 -6.53 20.36
N ASN A 98 22.25 -6.60 21.06
CA ASN A 98 21.95 -5.78 22.23
C ASN A 98 20.80 -6.42 23.03
N ARG A 99 20.88 -6.34 24.37
CA ARG A 99 19.83 -6.81 25.28
C ARG A 99 18.62 -5.88 25.33
N PHE A 100 18.79 -4.61 24.97
CA PHE A 100 17.74 -3.60 24.98
C PHE A 100 17.41 -3.22 23.52
N LEU A 101 16.28 -3.69 23.02
CA LEU A 101 15.88 -3.54 21.62
C LEU A 101 14.53 -2.84 21.50
N VAL A 102 14.44 -1.89 20.56
CA VAL A 102 13.15 -1.36 20.09
C VAL A 102 12.95 -1.83 18.67
N ILE A 103 11.93 -2.67 18.44
CA ILE A 103 11.54 -3.12 17.11
C ILE A 103 10.48 -2.17 16.56
N THR A 104 10.84 -1.40 15.52
CA THR A 104 9.93 -0.45 14.88
C THR A 104 9.42 -0.93 13.54
N GLY A 105 8.20 -0.52 13.19
CA GLY A 105 7.59 -0.87 11.91
C GLY A 105 6.28 -0.14 11.67
N THR A 106 5.91 0.05 10.40
CA THR A 106 4.65 0.71 10.01
C THR A 106 3.42 -0.12 10.40
N ALA A 107 2.22 0.43 10.23
CA ALA A 107 0.98 -0.34 10.39
C ALA A 107 0.96 -1.53 9.43
N GLY A 108 0.55 -2.70 9.94
CA GLY A 108 0.49 -3.92 9.13
C GLY A 108 1.83 -4.60 8.84
N ALA A 109 2.97 -4.04 9.24
CA ALA A 109 4.30 -4.63 9.05
C ALA A 109 4.55 -5.94 9.81
N GLY A 110 3.63 -6.35 10.69
CA GLY A 110 3.72 -7.62 11.43
C GLY A 110 4.43 -7.53 12.78
N LYS A 111 4.59 -6.35 13.40
CA LYS A 111 5.24 -6.17 14.72
C LYS A 111 4.77 -7.16 15.79
N SER A 112 3.47 -7.17 16.11
CA SER A 112 2.93 -8.10 17.12
C SER A 112 3.08 -9.57 16.71
N THR A 113 3.03 -9.87 15.42
CA THR A 113 3.27 -11.22 14.88
C THR A 113 4.72 -11.65 15.12
N LEU A 114 5.68 -10.76 14.84
CA LEU A 114 7.10 -10.95 15.10
C LEU A 114 7.36 -11.09 16.61
N MET A 115 6.77 -10.26 17.46
CA MET A 115 6.90 -10.35 18.92
C MET A 115 6.42 -11.70 19.46
N LYS A 116 5.27 -12.19 18.99
CA LYS A 116 4.76 -13.53 19.36
C LYS A 116 5.64 -14.65 18.83
N PHE A 117 6.16 -14.53 17.61
CA PHE A 117 7.13 -15.48 17.06
C PHE A 117 8.39 -15.52 17.93
N LEU A 118 8.96 -14.37 18.28
CA LEU A 118 10.16 -14.27 19.10
C LEU A 118 9.94 -14.86 20.49
N PHE A 119 8.80 -14.58 21.12
CA PHE A 119 8.40 -15.21 22.38
C PHE A 119 8.43 -16.75 22.31
N LEU A 120 7.80 -17.35 21.29
CA LEU A 120 7.81 -18.80 21.11
C LEU A 120 9.20 -19.32 20.75
N ASN A 121 9.97 -18.55 19.98
CA ASN A 121 11.33 -18.88 19.59
C ASN A 121 12.25 -18.93 20.82
N THR A 122 12.15 -17.98 21.77
CA THR A 122 12.88 -18.02 23.05
C THR A 122 12.61 -19.29 23.84
N ILE A 123 11.34 -19.75 23.85
CA ILE A 123 10.98 -21.01 24.51
C ILE A 123 11.66 -22.18 23.81
N LYS A 124 11.60 -22.20 22.46
CA LYS A 124 12.16 -23.25 21.63
C LYS A 124 13.69 -23.37 21.75
N THR A 125 14.40 -22.24 21.75
CA THR A 125 15.87 -22.19 21.89
C THR A 125 16.33 -22.39 23.33
N LYS A 126 15.38 -22.31 24.28
CA LYS A 126 15.63 -22.44 25.72
C LYS A 126 16.64 -21.39 26.21
N TYR A 127 16.64 -20.19 25.61
CA TYR A 127 17.62 -19.14 25.90
C TYR A 127 17.41 -18.54 27.29
N SER A 128 16.21 -18.03 27.55
CA SER A 128 15.77 -17.38 28.79
C SER A 128 14.29 -17.66 29.04
N ILE A 129 13.76 -17.26 30.20
CA ILE A 129 12.32 -17.30 30.50
C ILE A 129 11.66 -16.06 29.88
N PRO A 130 10.85 -16.20 28.82
CA PRO A 130 10.23 -15.04 28.19
C PRO A 130 8.99 -14.59 28.96
N LEU A 131 8.83 -13.28 29.14
CA LEU A 131 7.66 -12.65 29.75
C LEU A 131 6.99 -11.76 28.68
N PHE A 132 5.73 -12.02 28.35
CA PHE A 132 4.99 -11.26 27.33
C PHE A 132 3.99 -10.30 27.95
N ILE A 133 4.12 -9.02 27.63
CA ILE A 133 3.37 -7.91 28.20
C ILE A 133 2.82 -7.04 27.07
N GLU A 134 1.49 -6.97 26.95
CA GLU A 134 0.82 -6.06 26.01
C GLU A 134 0.65 -4.70 26.68
N LEU A 135 1.34 -3.67 26.18
CA LEU A 135 1.40 -2.35 26.82
C LEU A 135 0.06 -1.60 26.83
N ARG A 136 -0.86 -1.92 25.91
CA ARG A 136 -2.23 -1.39 25.96
C ARG A 136 -2.98 -1.69 27.26
N ASN A 137 -2.58 -2.73 28.00
CA ASN A 137 -3.22 -3.09 29.27
C ASN A 137 -2.97 -2.08 30.40
N PHE A 138 -2.06 -1.13 30.20
CA PHE A 138 -1.66 -0.14 31.21
C PHE A 138 -2.44 1.18 31.09
N ASN A 139 -3.21 1.39 30.01
CA ASN A 139 -3.96 2.63 29.77
C ASN A 139 -4.94 2.98 30.89
N ASN A 140 -5.51 1.98 31.56
CA ASN A 140 -6.47 2.16 32.64
C ASN A 140 -5.98 1.60 33.99
N SER A 141 -4.67 1.40 34.16
CA SER A 141 -4.10 0.83 35.39
C SER A 141 -3.58 1.94 36.31
N ASP A 142 -4.13 2.00 37.52
CA ASP A 142 -3.63 2.87 38.60
C ASP A 142 -2.44 2.24 39.35
N LEU A 143 -2.12 0.97 39.07
CA LEU A 143 -1.01 0.26 39.69
C LEU A 143 0.33 0.75 39.11
N SER A 144 1.40 0.49 39.85
CA SER A 144 2.77 0.60 39.32
C SER A 144 2.96 -0.35 38.13
N PHE A 145 3.91 -0.05 37.25
CA PHE A 145 4.27 -0.89 36.11
C PHE A 145 4.66 -2.30 36.58
N GLU A 146 5.46 -2.40 37.64
CA GLU A 146 5.89 -3.67 38.21
C GLU A 146 4.71 -4.48 38.79
N ASP A 147 3.80 -3.85 39.55
CA ASP A 147 2.58 -4.51 40.06
C ASP A 147 1.68 -4.99 38.92
N SER A 148 1.56 -4.17 37.88
CA SER A 148 0.78 -4.51 36.69
C SER A 148 1.39 -5.70 35.96
N ILE A 149 2.72 -5.75 35.78
CA ILE A 149 3.42 -6.92 35.21
C ILE A 149 3.15 -8.16 36.06
N TYR A 150 3.34 -8.08 37.37
CA TYR A 150 3.11 -9.22 38.26
C TYR A 150 1.66 -9.72 38.20
N ASN A 151 0.68 -8.82 38.14
CA ASN A 151 -0.73 -9.17 37.99
C ASN A 151 -1.05 -9.81 36.63
N ILE A 152 -0.42 -9.36 35.54
CA ILE A 152 -0.52 -10.00 34.22
C ILE A 152 0.01 -11.44 34.28
N LEU A 153 1.12 -11.67 34.98
CA LEU A 153 1.64 -13.03 35.16
C LEU A 153 0.69 -13.88 36.02
N LYS A 154 0.20 -13.35 37.14
CA LYS A 154 -0.74 -14.05 38.05
C LYS A 154 -2.02 -14.47 37.35
N THR A 155 -2.64 -13.58 36.58
CA THR A 155 -3.82 -13.89 35.76
C THR A 155 -3.54 -14.91 34.65
N SER A 156 -2.27 -15.09 34.29
CA SER A 156 -1.77 -16.09 33.34
C SER A 156 -1.30 -17.39 34.03
N GLY A 157 -1.71 -17.66 35.28
CA GLY A 157 -1.40 -18.90 35.98
C GLY A 157 -0.06 -18.92 36.72
N PHE A 158 0.65 -17.79 36.82
CA PHE A 158 1.86 -17.66 37.61
C PHE A 158 1.54 -17.64 39.11
N ASP A 159 1.94 -18.66 39.86
CA ASP A 159 1.67 -18.74 41.29
C ASP A 159 2.94 -18.74 42.16
N LEU A 160 3.54 -17.56 42.29
CA LEU A 160 4.65 -17.28 43.21
C LEU A 160 4.38 -15.94 43.92
N GLU A 161 4.84 -15.77 45.16
CA GLU A 161 4.72 -14.48 45.85
C GLU A 161 5.56 -13.40 45.16
N LYS A 162 5.05 -12.16 45.12
CA LYS A 162 5.69 -11.02 44.45
C LYS A 162 7.16 -10.86 44.85
N LYS A 163 7.46 -10.90 46.15
CA LYS A 163 8.85 -10.77 46.66
C LYS A 163 9.83 -11.75 46.01
N PHE A 164 9.39 -13.00 45.80
CA PHE A 164 10.22 -14.05 45.20
C PHE A 164 10.34 -13.88 43.70
N PHE A 165 9.29 -13.36 43.05
CA PHE A 165 9.36 -12.97 41.64
C PHE A 165 10.37 -11.85 41.41
N LEU A 166 10.31 -10.75 42.18
CA LEU A 166 11.25 -9.64 42.05
C LEU A 166 12.70 -10.07 42.29
N GLU A 167 12.93 -10.90 43.31
CA GLU A 167 14.25 -11.48 43.53
C GLU A 167 14.70 -12.38 42.37
N ALA A 168 13.80 -13.16 41.76
CA ALA A 168 14.14 -13.98 40.60
C ALA A 168 14.60 -13.12 39.42
N LEU A 169 13.99 -11.95 39.19
CA LEU A 169 14.36 -11.05 38.09
C LEU A 169 15.83 -10.62 38.14
N LYS A 170 16.44 -10.51 39.33
CA LYS A 170 17.87 -10.17 39.49
C LYS A 170 18.83 -11.20 38.90
N SER A 171 18.35 -12.37 38.49
CA SER A 171 19.17 -13.44 37.92
C SER A 171 19.66 -13.20 36.48
N GLY A 172 19.06 -12.27 35.74
CA GLY A 172 19.37 -12.06 34.32
C GLY A 172 18.88 -13.16 33.39
N LYS A 173 17.93 -13.99 33.83
CA LYS A 173 17.40 -15.15 33.07
C LYS A 173 16.06 -14.89 32.40
N PHE A 174 15.66 -13.63 32.24
CA PHE A 174 14.39 -13.26 31.62
C PHE A 174 14.58 -12.49 30.32
N THR A 175 13.61 -12.64 29.41
CA THR A 175 13.44 -11.78 28.24
C THR A 175 12.05 -11.17 28.28
N PHE A 176 11.96 -9.86 28.47
CA PHE A 176 10.72 -9.11 28.47
C PHE A 176 10.34 -8.72 27.05
N PHE A 177 9.10 -9.02 26.67
CA PHE A 177 8.47 -8.57 25.43
C PHE A 177 7.37 -7.58 25.77
N PHE A 178 7.64 -6.30 25.50
CA PHE A 178 6.67 -5.22 25.66
C PHE A 178 6.07 -4.87 24.28
N ASP A 179 4.92 -5.43 23.96
CA ASP A 179 4.27 -5.24 22.65
C ASP A 179 3.35 -4.02 22.65
N GLY A 180 3.49 -3.15 21.65
CA GLY A 180 2.54 -2.08 21.35
C GLY A 180 2.73 -0.81 22.17
N PHE A 181 3.95 -0.27 22.27
CA PHE A 181 4.18 1.02 22.94
C PHE A 181 3.43 2.19 22.27
N ASP A 182 3.16 2.10 20.96
CA ASP A 182 2.29 3.04 20.25
C ASP A 182 0.80 2.93 20.61
N GLU A 183 0.39 1.89 21.34
CA GLU A 183 -0.98 1.69 21.84
C GLU A 183 -1.22 2.32 23.21
N LEU A 184 -0.18 2.90 23.83
CA LEU A 184 -0.32 3.64 25.08
C LEU A 184 -0.99 4.99 24.86
N ASP A 185 -1.94 5.31 25.73
CA ASP A 185 -2.60 6.62 25.73
C ASP A 185 -1.59 7.73 26.09
N TYR A 186 -1.77 8.90 25.48
CA TYR A 186 -0.84 10.02 25.62
C TYR A 186 -0.51 10.37 27.08
N HIS A 187 -1.52 10.40 27.95
CA HIS A 187 -1.36 10.74 29.37
C HIS A 187 -0.64 9.66 30.20
N VAL A 188 -0.57 8.43 29.70
CA VAL A 188 0.04 7.29 30.41
C VAL A 188 1.48 7.04 29.92
N LYS A 189 1.78 7.45 28.68
CA LYS A 189 3.05 7.16 28.00
C LYS A 189 4.28 7.63 28.75
N ASP A 190 4.28 8.85 29.30
CA ASP A 190 5.44 9.39 30.04
C ASP A 190 5.72 8.61 31.32
N ARG A 191 4.66 8.28 32.07
CA ARG A 191 4.77 7.46 33.29
C ARG A 191 5.35 6.09 32.96
N ILE A 192 4.79 5.39 31.97
CA ILE A 192 5.23 4.04 31.59
C ILE A 192 6.65 4.06 31.02
N THR A 193 7.02 5.10 30.26
CA THR A 193 8.40 5.26 29.78
C THR A 193 9.37 5.34 30.95
N LYS A 194 9.07 6.18 31.95
CA LYS A 194 9.91 6.31 33.16
C LYS A 194 9.99 4.98 33.91
N GLU A 195 8.85 4.36 34.22
CA GLU A 195 8.81 3.12 35.00
C GLU A 195 9.46 1.93 34.25
N LEU A 196 9.42 1.92 32.92
CA LEU A 196 10.16 0.95 32.10
C LEU A 196 11.68 1.17 32.19
N HIS A 197 12.14 2.42 32.18
CA HIS A 197 13.56 2.73 32.40
C HIS A 197 14.00 2.33 33.81
N ASP A 198 13.21 2.65 34.84
CA ASP A 198 13.48 2.25 36.22
C ASP A 198 13.60 0.71 36.35
N LEU A 199 12.71 -0.03 35.66
CA LEU A 199 12.78 -1.51 35.58
C LEU A 199 14.05 -2.00 34.87
N CYS A 200 14.45 -1.35 33.77
CA CYS A 200 15.68 -1.68 33.05
C CYS A 200 16.93 -1.43 33.90
N ASP A 201 16.95 -0.35 34.69
CA ASP A 201 18.07 -0.03 35.57
C ASP A 201 18.18 -1.04 36.73
N GLU A 202 17.05 -1.40 37.35
CA GLU A 202 17.03 -2.35 38.47
C GLU A 202 17.37 -3.79 38.03
N TYR A 203 16.93 -4.19 36.84
CA TYR A 203 17.03 -5.57 36.34
C TYR A 203 17.85 -5.68 35.05
N HIS A 204 18.95 -4.92 34.95
CA HIS A 204 19.75 -4.70 33.73
C HIS A 204 20.37 -5.96 33.11
N GLU A 205 20.49 -7.07 33.86
CA GLU A 205 21.02 -8.34 33.32
C GLU A 205 20.01 -9.08 32.45
N ASN A 206 18.74 -8.66 32.41
CA ASN A 206 17.72 -9.27 31.56
C ASN A 206 17.68 -8.64 30.18
N ASN A 207 16.96 -9.29 29.26
CA ASN A 207 16.73 -8.76 27.93
C ASN A 207 15.37 -8.05 27.87
N PHE A 208 15.28 -6.96 27.12
CA PHE A 208 14.11 -6.12 26.98
C PHE A 208 13.88 -5.81 25.51
N ILE A 209 12.76 -6.25 24.97
CA ILE A 209 12.34 -6.01 23.58
C ILE A 209 11.02 -5.25 23.62
N VAL A 210 11.02 -4.04 23.06
CA VAL A 210 9.84 -3.17 22.95
C VAL A 210 9.43 -3.09 21.50
N SER A 211 8.14 -3.23 21.19
CA SER A 211 7.61 -3.01 19.84
C SER A 211 6.85 -1.69 19.77
N SER A 212 7.02 -0.96 18.66
CA SER A 212 6.30 0.29 18.44
C SER A 212 6.21 0.67 16.96
N ARG A 213 5.31 1.58 16.61
CA ARG A 213 5.50 2.41 15.40
C ARG A 213 6.72 3.31 15.56
N PRO A 214 7.35 3.77 14.46
CA PRO A 214 8.43 4.74 14.53
C PRO A 214 8.01 5.96 15.37
N ASP A 215 8.80 6.29 16.38
CA ASP A 215 8.60 7.44 17.23
C ASP A 215 9.95 8.12 17.50
N SER A 216 10.00 9.43 17.35
CA SER A 216 11.23 10.20 17.59
C SER A 216 11.67 10.16 19.05
N SER A 217 10.77 9.82 19.98
CA SER A 217 11.12 9.66 21.40
C SER A 217 12.17 8.59 21.64
N PHE A 218 12.32 7.60 20.76
CA PHE A 218 13.33 6.54 20.95
C PHE A 218 14.77 7.05 20.84
N ILE A 219 14.99 8.24 20.27
CA ILE A 219 16.32 8.87 20.26
C ILE A 219 16.83 9.11 21.70
N SER A 220 15.94 9.38 22.66
CA SER A 220 16.33 9.60 24.07
C SER A 220 16.44 8.31 24.88
N TRP A 221 16.19 7.14 24.29
CA TRP A 221 16.22 5.85 24.98
C TRP A 221 17.63 5.26 24.93
N ASN A 222 18.53 5.79 25.77
CA ASN A 222 19.99 5.53 25.69
C ASN A 222 20.41 4.06 25.73
N TYR A 223 19.66 3.18 26.43
CA TYR A 223 19.96 1.75 26.46
C TYR A 223 19.59 1.03 25.17
N PHE A 224 18.57 1.54 24.47
CA PHE A 224 17.89 0.81 23.44
C PHE A 224 18.50 1.02 22.06
N SER A 225 18.61 -0.08 21.33
CA SER A 225 18.96 -0.09 19.92
C SER A 225 17.70 -0.29 19.07
N GLU A 226 17.45 0.65 18.15
CA GLU A 226 16.31 0.56 17.23
C GLU A 226 16.61 -0.38 16.06
N MET A 227 15.73 -1.36 15.84
CA MET A 227 15.74 -2.28 14.71
C MET A 227 14.44 -2.12 13.91
N LYS A 228 14.55 -1.74 12.64
CA LYS A 228 13.39 -1.42 11.80
C LYS A 228 12.98 -2.62 10.95
N ILE A 229 11.72 -3.05 11.05
CA ILE A 229 11.13 -4.05 10.16
C ILE A 229 11.18 -3.52 8.72
N LEU A 230 11.79 -4.30 7.83
CA LEU A 230 11.81 -4.01 6.40
C LEU A 230 10.55 -4.55 5.71
N PRO A 231 10.09 -3.90 4.62
CA PRO A 231 9.05 -4.45 3.77
C PRO A 231 9.42 -5.85 3.27
N LEU A 232 8.42 -6.72 3.10
CA LEU A 232 8.62 -8.04 2.51
C LEU A 232 9.21 -7.89 1.10
N ASN A 233 10.23 -8.67 0.80
CA ASN A 233 10.66 -8.83 -0.58
C ASN A 233 9.66 -9.70 -1.37
N LYS A 234 9.92 -9.87 -2.67
CA LYS A 234 9.03 -10.62 -3.56
C LYS A 234 8.88 -12.07 -3.13
N GLU A 235 9.98 -12.70 -2.75
CA GLU A 235 10.02 -14.09 -2.30
C GLU A 235 9.23 -14.28 -1.01
N GLN A 236 9.40 -13.40 -0.03
CA GLN A 236 8.65 -13.38 1.23
C GLN A 236 7.15 -13.13 1.00
N SER A 237 6.80 -12.28 0.04
CA SER A 237 5.39 -12.00 -0.30
C SER A 237 4.72 -13.23 -0.90
N ILE A 238 5.39 -13.91 -1.84
CA ILE A 238 4.92 -15.18 -2.42
C ILE A 238 4.83 -16.27 -1.34
N GLN A 239 5.83 -16.34 -0.46
CA GLN A 239 5.84 -17.30 0.64
C GLN A 239 4.71 -17.07 1.63
N LEU A 240 4.37 -15.81 1.93
CA LEU A 240 3.26 -15.50 2.83
C LEU A 240 1.95 -15.98 2.20
N VAL A 241 1.68 -15.59 0.95
CA VAL A 241 0.45 -16.02 0.25
C VAL A 241 0.36 -17.54 0.19
N SER A 242 1.44 -18.25 -0.13
CA SER A 242 1.40 -19.71 -0.28
C SER A 242 0.99 -20.42 1.02
N LYS A 243 1.44 -19.91 2.17
CA LYS A 243 1.11 -20.45 3.49
C LYS A 243 -0.26 -20.04 4.03
N LEU A 244 -0.89 -18.98 3.50
CA LEU A 244 -2.24 -18.61 3.93
C LEU A 244 -3.24 -19.71 3.54
N ASP A 245 -4.14 -20.08 4.45
CA ASP A 245 -5.24 -20.99 4.18
C ASP A 245 -6.35 -20.23 3.46
N TYR A 246 -6.36 -20.37 2.14
CA TYR A 246 -7.24 -19.68 1.21
C TYR A 246 -7.44 -20.55 -0.03
N ASP A 247 -8.45 -20.24 -0.85
CA ASP A 247 -8.75 -21.04 -2.05
C ASP A 247 -7.51 -21.23 -2.92
N LYS A 248 -7.17 -22.49 -3.20
CA LYS A 248 -5.92 -22.86 -3.87
C LYS A 248 -5.83 -22.27 -5.28
N LYS A 249 -6.93 -22.30 -6.04
CA LYS A 249 -6.96 -21.79 -7.41
C LYS A 249 -6.70 -20.29 -7.43
N THR A 250 -7.33 -19.55 -6.52
CA THR A 250 -7.13 -18.12 -6.34
C THR A 250 -5.72 -17.78 -5.88
N LYS A 251 -5.15 -18.53 -4.91
CA LYS A 251 -3.76 -18.36 -4.47
C LYS A 251 -2.77 -18.59 -5.61
N ASP A 252 -2.90 -19.68 -6.35
CA ASP A 252 -1.96 -20.04 -7.43
C ASP A 252 -1.96 -18.97 -8.52
N LYS A 253 -3.15 -18.45 -8.89
CA LYS A 253 -3.27 -17.34 -9.85
C LYS A 253 -2.67 -16.04 -9.30
N PHE A 254 -2.95 -15.68 -8.06
CA PHE A 254 -2.40 -14.48 -7.41
C PHE A 254 -0.87 -14.54 -7.26
N ILE A 255 -0.31 -15.70 -6.90
CA ILE A 255 1.14 -15.93 -6.81
C ILE A 255 1.79 -15.77 -8.19
N SER A 256 1.16 -16.30 -9.24
CA SER A 256 1.65 -16.13 -10.61
C SER A 256 1.71 -14.64 -11.00
N GLU A 257 0.64 -13.89 -10.73
CA GLU A 257 0.57 -12.46 -11.00
C GLU A 257 1.56 -11.63 -10.15
N LEU A 258 1.74 -11.97 -8.86
CA LEU A 258 2.82 -11.43 -8.01
C LEU A 258 4.20 -11.66 -8.63
N GLY A 259 4.41 -12.84 -9.19
CA GLY A 259 5.64 -13.24 -9.87
C GLY A 259 5.93 -12.41 -11.13
N ILE A 260 4.90 -12.05 -11.89
CA ILE A 260 5.06 -11.45 -13.22
C ILE A 260 4.96 -9.93 -13.19
N LYS A 261 3.93 -9.39 -12.53
CA LYS A 261 3.51 -7.98 -12.70
C LYS A 261 3.18 -7.26 -11.40
N LEU A 262 2.37 -7.86 -10.51
CA LEU A 262 1.82 -7.16 -9.35
C LEU A 262 2.91 -6.64 -8.39
N TYR A 263 3.99 -7.39 -8.17
CA TYR A 263 5.05 -6.90 -7.29
C TYR A 263 5.77 -5.68 -7.88
N LYS A 264 5.95 -5.61 -9.19
CA LYS A 264 6.57 -4.46 -9.86
C LYS A 264 5.66 -3.23 -9.81
N GLU A 265 4.37 -3.41 -10.04
CA GLU A 265 3.41 -2.31 -10.15
C GLU A 265 2.85 -1.83 -8.80
N HIS A 266 2.81 -2.71 -7.80
CA HIS A 266 2.15 -2.50 -6.52
C HIS A 266 3.05 -2.89 -5.32
N SER A 267 4.38 -2.79 -5.47
CA SER A 267 5.39 -3.18 -4.47
C SER A 267 5.06 -2.70 -3.05
N SER A 268 4.68 -1.44 -2.91
CA SER A 268 4.25 -0.80 -1.65
C SER A 268 3.10 -1.52 -0.92
N PHE A 269 2.16 -2.11 -1.66
CA PHE A 269 1.04 -2.88 -1.11
C PHE A 269 1.46 -4.30 -0.81
N VAL A 270 2.09 -4.95 -1.78
CA VAL A 270 2.37 -6.39 -1.67
C VAL A 270 3.55 -6.68 -0.74
N SER A 271 4.39 -5.68 -0.43
CA SER A 271 5.46 -5.77 0.57
C SER A 271 4.99 -5.54 2.01
N ASN A 272 3.75 -5.09 2.21
CA ASN A 272 3.15 -4.98 3.55
C ASN A 272 2.25 -6.19 3.80
N PRO A 273 2.54 -7.04 4.81
CA PRO A 273 1.77 -8.27 5.07
C PRO A 273 0.24 -8.07 5.16
N LEU A 274 -0.19 -6.97 5.78
CA LEU A 274 -1.61 -6.65 5.92
C LEU A 274 -2.24 -6.30 4.57
N LEU A 275 -1.63 -5.39 3.82
CA LEU A 275 -2.15 -4.93 2.52
C LEU A 275 -2.09 -6.05 1.48
N LEU A 276 -1.04 -6.87 1.49
CA LEU A 276 -0.94 -8.08 0.68
C LEU A 276 -2.10 -9.05 0.95
N THR A 277 -2.43 -9.28 2.22
CA THR A 277 -3.53 -10.15 2.61
C THR A 277 -4.88 -9.58 2.15
N ILE A 278 -5.11 -8.27 2.30
CA ILE A 278 -6.32 -7.61 1.81
C ILE A 278 -6.43 -7.73 0.29
N MET A 279 -5.31 -7.55 -0.44
CA MET A 279 -5.28 -7.68 -1.89
C MET A 279 -5.61 -9.10 -2.35
N LEU A 280 -5.12 -10.13 -1.65
CA LEU A 280 -5.51 -11.52 -1.91
C LEU A 280 -7.01 -11.75 -1.66
N MET A 281 -7.55 -11.17 -0.59
CA MET A 281 -8.97 -11.31 -0.24
C MET A 281 -9.89 -10.67 -1.30
N THR A 282 -9.52 -9.50 -1.84
CA THR A 282 -10.28 -8.83 -2.91
C THR A 282 -10.09 -9.47 -4.28
N TYR A 283 -8.97 -10.15 -4.53
CA TYR A 283 -8.70 -10.86 -5.79
C TYR A 283 -9.72 -11.97 -6.08
N ASN A 284 -10.20 -12.66 -5.04
CA ASN A 284 -11.14 -13.79 -5.18
C ASN A 284 -12.53 -13.39 -5.71
N GLN A 285 -12.92 -12.12 -5.55
CA GLN A 285 -14.28 -11.68 -5.90
C GLN A 285 -14.49 -11.47 -7.40
N PHE A 286 -13.42 -11.28 -8.19
CA PHE A 286 -13.53 -10.86 -9.60
C PHE A 286 -12.84 -11.80 -10.59
N ALA A 287 -12.15 -12.85 -10.12
CA ALA A 287 -11.44 -13.82 -10.94
C ALA A 287 -10.41 -13.24 -11.93
N GLU A 288 -10.07 -11.94 -11.84
CA GLU A 288 -8.98 -11.21 -12.50
C GLU A 288 -8.33 -10.26 -11.47
N ILE A 289 -7.20 -9.60 -11.80
CA ILE A 289 -6.67 -8.46 -11.00
C ILE A 289 -7.87 -7.57 -10.68
N PRO A 290 -8.10 -7.08 -9.44
CA PRO A 290 -9.40 -6.51 -9.10
C PRO A 290 -9.83 -5.53 -10.19
N ASP A 291 -10.83 -5.91 -11.00
CA ASP A 291 -11.26 -5.11 -12.16
C ASP A 291 -11.67 -3.70 -11.72
N LYS A 292 -11.91 -3.58 -10.41
CA LYS A 292 -12.27 -2.39 -9.67
C LYS A 292 -11.28 -2.17 -8.53
N MET A 293 -10.12 -1.59 -8.85
CA MET A 293 -9.05 -1.30 -7.87
C MET A 293 -9.54 -0.42 -6.71
N HIS A 294 -10.58 0.38 -6.90
CA HIS A 294 -11.21 1.17 -5.84
C HIS A 294 -11.73 0.33 -4.67
N LEU A 295 -12.18 -0.92 -4.89
CA LEU A 295 -12.66 -1.81 -3.82
C LEU A 295 -11.51 -2.25 -2.91
N PHE A 296 -10.32 -2.47 -3.48
CA PHE A 296 -9.12 -2.73 -2.70
C PHE A 296 -8.79 -1.53 -1.81
N TYR A 297 -8.81 -0.31 -2.36
CA TYR A 297 -8.50 0.91 -1.59
C TYR A 297 -9.51 1.17 -0.47
N GLU A 298 -10.80 0.97 -0.75
CA GLU A 298 -11.86 1.07 0.26
C GLU A 298 -11.64 0.07 1.40
N GLN A 299 -11.41 -1.21 1.07
CA GLN A 299 -11.15 -2.24 2.09
C GLN A 299 -9.84 -2.02 2.86
N ALA A 300 -8.81 -1.52 2.18
CA ALA A 300 -7.54 -1.15 2.81
C ALA A 300 -7.74 0.00 3.81
N PHE A 301 -8.43 1.07 3.41
CA PHE A 301 -8.75 2.19 4.29
C PHE A 301 -9.58 1.75 5.50
N ASP A 302 -10.66 1.01 5.28
CA ASP A 302 -11.49 0.43 6.33
C ASP A 302 -10.68 -0.32 7.39
N THR A 303 -9.74 -1.13 6.90
CA THR A 303 -8.89 -1.97 7.72
C THR A 303 -7.88 -1.16 8.52
N LEU A 304 -7.20 -0.23 7.86
CA LEU A 304 -6.23 0.67 8.50
C LEU A 304 -6.90 1.60 9.51
N TYR A 305 -8.13 2.03 9.25
CA TYR A 305 -8.85 2.92 10.15
C TYR A 305 -9.39 2.19 11.39
N SER A 306 -10.00 1.00 11.22
CA SER A 306 -10.71 0.34 12.33
C SER A 306 -10.51 -1.18 12.44
N LYS A 307 -10.48 -1.94 11.33
CA LYS A 307 -10.62 -3.40 11.41
C LYS A 307 -9.35 -4.13 11.86
N HIS A 308 -8.14 -3.54 11.72
CA HIS A 308 -6.92 -4.22 12.17
C HIS A 308 -6.79 -4.28 13.70
N ASP A 309 -7.36 -3.29 14.42
CA ASP A 309 -7.40 -3.29 15.88
C ASP A 309 -8.51 -4.19 16.44
N ALA A 310 -9.51 -4.59 15.63
CA ALA A 310 -10.60 -5.46 16.08
C ALA A 310 -10.14 -6.84 16.58
N THR A 311 -8.93 -7.26 16.23
CA THR A 311 -8.30 -8.48 16.74
C THR A 311 -7.76 -8.33 18.18
N LYS A 312 -7.68 -7.10 18.70
CA LYS A 312 -7.17 -6.76 20.03
C LYS A 312 -8.34 -6.61 21.00
N THR A 313 -8.54 -7.62 21.84
CA THR A 313 -9.65 -7.65 22.80
C THR A 313 -9.60 -6.46 23.75
N GLY A 314 -10.72 -5.74 23.89
CA GLY A 314 -10.85 -4.61 24.82
C GLY A 314 -10.09 -3.33 24.42
N TYR A 315 -9.46 -3.30 23.25
CA TYR A 315 -8.74 -2.13 22.76
C TYR A 315 -9.60 -1.37 21.74
N LYS A 316 -9.78 -0.08 21.99
CA LYS A 316 -10.34 0.86 21.02
C LYS A 316 -9.39 2.05 20.94
N ARG A 317 -8.78 2.23 19.77
CA ARG A 317 -7.89 3.37 19.55
C ARG A 317 -8.66 4.68 19.66
N LEU A 318 -8.10 5.63 20.40
CA LEU A 318 -8.59 7.00 20.44
C LEU A 318 -8.02 7.78 19.25
N MET A 319 -8.91 8.42 18.48
CA MET A 319 -8.51 9.35 17.42
C MET A 319 -8.22 10.72 18.04
N ASN A 320 -7.04 11.26 17.76
CA ASN A 320 -6.63 12.57 18.25
C ASN A 320 -7.52 13.69 17.67
N SER A 321 -7.93 13.53 16.40
CA SER A 321 -8.91 14.40 15.73
C SER A 321 -10.33 14.27 16.26
N ARG A 322 -10.65 13.18 16.98
CA ARG A 322 -12.00 12.81 17.45
C ARG A 322 -13.06 12.64 16.35
N LEU A 323 -12.63 12.58 15.08
CA LEU A 323 -13.55 12.37 13.97
C LEU A 323 -14.01 10.92 13.90
N ALA A 324 -15.27 10.73 13.55
CA ALA A 324 -15.79 9.44 13.11
C ALA A 324 -15.21 9.08 11.74
N LYS A 325 -15.31 7.81 11.36
CA LYS A 325 -14.73 7.29 10.11
C LYS A 325 -15.18 8.08 8.88
N ASP A 326 -16.48 8.32 8.75
CA ASP A 326 -17.05 8.93 7.54
C ASP A 326 -16.61 10.40 7.39
N ASP A 327 -16.55 11.14 8.49
CA ASP A 327 -16.08 12.53 8.49
C ASP A 327 -14.57 12.60 8.26
N PHE A 328 -13.80 11.69 8.88
CA PHE A 328 -12.37 11.54 8.61
C PHE A 328 -12.12 11.26 7.13
N GLU A 329 -12.88 10.35 6.53
CA GLU A 329 -12.75 10.00 5.12
C GLU A 329 -13.10 11.19 4.20
N LYS A 330 -14.15 11.97 4.52
CA LYS A 330 -14.51 13.16 3.74
C LYS A 330 -13.40 14.21 3.77
N VAL A 331 -12.85 14.50 4.94
CA VAL A 331 -11.73 15.45 5.09
C VAL A 331 -10.50 14.94 4.32
N LEU A 332 -10.16 13.66 4.45
CA LEU A 332 -9.06 13.03 3.72
C LEU A 332 -9.25 13.12 2.21
N SER A 333 -10.45 12.83 1.72
CA SER A 333 -10.83 12.90 0.31
C SER A 333 -10.63 14.32 -0.24
N CYS A 334 -11.13 15.33 0.50
CA CYS A 334 -10.97 16.73 0.13
C CYS A 334 -9.49 17.17 0.13
N PHE A 335 -8.76 16.86 1.21
CA PHE A 335 -7.31 17.12 1.32
C PHE A 335 -6.51 16.49 0.17
N SER A 336 -6.79 15.22 -0.17
CA SER A 336 -6.17 14.52 -1.28
C SER A 336 -6.44 15.23 -2.61
N CYS A 337 -7.68 15.67 -2.85
CA CYS A 337 -8.04 16.41 -4.05
C CYS A 337 -7.29 17.75 -4.15
N ILE A 338 -7.26 18.55 -3.08
CA ILE A 338 -6.57 19.85 -3.06
C ILE A 338 -5.08 19.66 -3.39
N SER A 339 -4.41 18.75 -2.68
CA SER A 339 -2.98 18.49 -2.88
C SER A 339 -2.67 17.94 -4.29
N TYR A 340 -3.54 17.08 -4.82
CA TYR A 340 -3.43 16.54 -6.17
C TYR A 340 -3.53 17.63 -7.25
N LEU A 341 -4.50 18.55 -7.11
CA LEU A 341 -4.66 19.66 -8.05
C LEU A 341 -3.45 20.60 -8.04
N LYS A 342 -2.83 20.80 -6.86
CA LYS A 342 -1.58 21.56 -6.72
C LYS A 342 -0.33 20.81 -7.19
N GLY A 343 -0.44 19.52 -7.54
CA GLY A 343 0.69 18.69 -7.98
C GLY A 343 1.66 18.33 -6.84
N ASP A 344 1.24 18.46 -5.59
CA ASP A 344 2.08 18.16 -4.42
C ASP A 344 1.90 16.70 -4.00
N TYR A 345 3.00 15.95 -4.02
CA TYR A 345 3.09 14.55 -3.54
C TYR A 345 3.88 14.42 -2.23
N SER A 346 4.49 15.51 -1.79
CA SER A 346 5.20 15.65 -0.53
C SER A 346 4.89 17.02 0.07
N PHE A 347 4.80 17.07 1.40
CA PHE A 347 4.32 18.22 2.13
C PHE A 347 5.27 18.53 3.28
N ASP A 348 5.58 19.80 3.51
CA ASP A 348 6.01 20.22 4.84
C ASP A 348 4.78 20.42 5.74
N ILE A 349 5.02 20.69 7.02
CA ILE A 349 3.93 20.88 7.99
C ILE A 349 3.05 22.10 7.67
N SER A 350 3.62 23.16 7.09
CA SER A 350 2.91 24.40 6.76
C SER A 350 1.95 24.18 5.61
N LYS A 351 2.40 23.50 4.53
CA LYS A 351 1.56 23.06 3.42
C LYS A 351 0.45 22.14 3.89
N LEU A 352 0.78 21.16 4.73
CA LEU A 352 -0.19 20.20 5.25
C LEU A 352 -1.30 20.90 6.04
N ASN A 353 -0.94 21.80 6.96
CA ASN A 353 -1.92 22.60 7.70
C ASN A 353 -2.76 23.48 6.77
N ASN A 354 -2.16 24.14 5.77
CA ASN A 354 -2.89 24.95 4.80
C ASN A 354 -3.94 24.13 4.03
N TYR A 355 -3.57 22.94 3.55
CA TYR A 355 -4.51 22.06 2.84
C TYR A 355 -5.61 21.51 3.76
N LEU A 356 -5.30 21.21 5.01
CA LEU A 356 -6.31 20.81 6.00
C LEU A 356 -7.25 21.96 6.38
N SER A 357 -6.77 23.21 6.42
CA SER A 357 -7.63 24.39 6.60
C SER A 357 -8.62 24.55 5.47
N GLN A 358 -8.16 24.41 4.23
CA GLN A 358 -9.04 24.45 3.05
C GLN A 358 -10.03 23.28 3.05
N ALA A 359 -9.58 22.06 3.38
CA ALA A 359 -10.46 20.90 3.48
C ALA A 359 -11.54 21.10 4.55
N LYS A 360 -11.19 21.70 5.69
CA LYS A 360 -12.11 22.06 6.76
C LYS A 360 -13.18 23.05 6.30
N GLU A 361 -12.78 24.10 5.57
CA GLU A 361 -13.71 25.07 4.99
C GLU A 361 -14.66 24.44 3.96
N ILE A 362 -14.12 23.63 3.05
CA ILE A 362 -14.91 22.99 1.97
C ILE A 362 -15.88 21.94 2.52
N THR A 363 -15.46 21.15 3.50
CA THR A 363 -16.29 20.07 4.05
C THR A 363 -17.23 20.53 5.16
N GLY A 364 -16.95 21.67 5.80
CA GLY A 364 -17.67 22.14 6.99
C GLY A 364 -17.44 21.28 8.25
N ILE A 365 -16.42 20.41 8.25
CA ILE A 365 -16.14 19.48 9.35
C ILE A 365 -15.10 20.09 10.28
N GLU A 366 -15.49 20.30 11.54
CA GLU A 366 -14.60 20.81 12.58
C GLU A 366 -13.73 19.71 13.20
N PHE A 367 -12.41 19.92 13.23
CA PHE A 367 -11.44 19.04 13.89
C PHE A 367 -10.18 19.80 14.33
N ASP A 368 -9.42 19.18 15.24
CA ASP A 368 -8.06 19.59 15.57
C ASP A 368 -7.08 19.11 14.48
N GLN A 369 -6.45 20.06 13.78
CA GLN A 369 -5.55 19.75 12.66
C GLN A 369 -4.34 18.94 13.09
N GLN A 370 -3.75 19.26 14.25
CA GLN A 370 -2.57 18.56 14.71
C GLN A 370 -2.92 17.12 15.12
N GLY A 371 -4.06 16.92 15.76
CA GLY A 371 -4.65 15.61 16.01
C GLY A 371 -4.91 14.84 14.72
N TYR A 372 -5.45 15.49 13.69
CA TYR A 372 -5.71 14.85 12.39
C TYR A 372 -4.44 14.40 11.67
N ILE A 373 -3.38 15.24 11.66
CA ILE A 373 -2.06 14.87 11.12
C ILE A 373 -1.47 13.71 11.92
N THR A 374 -1.62 13.73 13.24
CA THR A 374 -1.19 12.64 14.11
C THR A 374 -1.94 11.35 13.79
N ASP A 375 -3.24 11.43 13.53
CA ASP A 375 -4.02 10.26 13.13
C ASP A 375 -3.61 9.75 11.74
N LEU A 376 -3.39 10.62 10.76
CA LEU A 376 -2.90 10.22 9.43
C LEU A 376 -1.54 9.52 9.46
N THR A 377 -0.65 9.95 10.36
CA THR A 377 0.73 9.46 10.43
C THR A 377 0.92 8.29 11.39
N LYS A 378 0.35 8.39 12.59
CA LYS A 378 0.53 7.41 13.67
C LYS A 378 -0.63 6.45 13.79
N SER A 379 -1.88 6.88 13.57
CA SER A 379 -3.05 6.01 13.76
C SER A 379 -3.35 5.19 12.49
N VAL A 380 -3.82 5.83 11.43
CA VAL A 380 -4.19 5.17 10.16
C VAL A 380 -2.94 4.84 9.33
N CYS A 381 -1.83 5.58 9.54
CA CYS A 381 -0.57 5.44 8.81
C CYS A 381 -0.71 5.58 7.29
N LEU A 382 -1.64 6.44 6.84
CA LEU A 382 -1.75 6.80 5.43
C LEU A 382 -0.69 7.79 4.99
N LEU A 383 -0.16 8.60 5.92
CA LEU A 383 1.01 9.44 5.69
C LEU A 383 2.24 8.88 6.41
N LEU A 384 3.39 8.99 5.76
CA LEU A 384 4.71 8.74 6.31
C LEU A 384 5.37 10.10 6.59
N LYS A 385 6.09 10.20 7.70
CA LYS A 385 6.91 11.36 8.04
C LYS A 385 8.38 10.96 7.96
N ASP A 386 9.15 11.66 7.15
CA ASP A 386 10.61 11.54 7.07
C ASP A 386 11.24 12.93 7.24
N GLY A 387 11.92 13.11 8.37
CA GLY A 387 12.37 14.44 8.81
C GLY A 387 11.22 15.45 8.90
N PHE A 388 11.27 16.47 8.06
CA PHE A 388 10.26 17.54 7.96
C PHE A 388 9.22 17.31 6.85
N ILE A 389 9.33 16.20 6.12
CA ILE A 389 8.52 15.93 4.95
C ILE A 389 7.49 14.85 5.26
N TYR A 390 6.27 15.07 4.82
CA TYR A 390 5.15 14.14 4.87
C TYR A 390 4.84 13.66 3.46
N THR A 391 4.65 12.36 3.27
CA THR A 391 4.25 11.76 1.99
C THR A 391 3.15 10.73 2.22
N PHE A 392 2.29 10.49 1.22
CA PHE A 392 1.41 9.34 1.31
C PHE A 392 2.23 8.06 1.34
N SER A 393 1.82 7.11 2.20
CA SER A 393 2.33 5.74 2.23
C SER A 393 2.29 5.07 0.86
N HIS A 394 1.32 5.48 0.04
CA HIS A 394 1.30 5.22 -1.39
C HIS A 394 0.65 6.36 -2.18
N LYS A 395 1.25 6.78 -3.30
CA LYS A 395 0.70 7.81 -4.19
C LYS A 395 -0.77 7.52 -4.57
N THR A 396 -1.10 6.26 -4.86
CA THR A 396 -2.47 5.91 -5.28
C THR A 396 -3.52 6.01 -4.17
N PHE A 397 -3.14 6.12 -2.88
CA PHE A 397 -4.14 6.54 -1.87
C PHE A 397 -4.59 7.98 -2.12
N GLN A 398 -3.66 8.89 -2.42
CA GLN A 398 -4.02 10.27 -2.81
C GLN A 398 -4.90 10.27 -4.06
N GLU A 399 -4.55 9.46 -5.07
CA GLU A 399 -5.33 9.35 -6.32
C GLU A 399 -6.75 8.79 -6.06
N TYR A 400 -6.88 7.76 -5.23
CA TYR A 400 -8.16 7.18 -4.84
C TYR A 400 -9.05 8.15 -4.07
N PHE A 401 -8.51 8.80 -3.04
CA PHE A 401 -9.26 9.76 -2.24
C PHE A 401 -9.62 11.02 -3.05
N THR A 402 -8.78 11.41 -4.01
CA THR A 402 -9.11 12.44 -5.01
C THR A 402 -10.30 12.01 -5.87
N ALA A 403 -10.26 10.82 -6.46
CA ALA A 403 -11.34 10.28 -7.27
C ALA A 403 -12.65 10.20 -6.49
N LYS A 404 -12.60 9.73 -5.23
CA LYS A 404 -13.74 9.64 -4.32
C LYS A 404 -14.32 11.01 -3.96
N PHE A 405 -13.48 12.03 -3.76
CA PHE A 405 -13.95 13.39 -3.53
C PHE A 405 -14.65 13.96 -4.76
N ILE A 406 -13.96 13.94 -5.92
CA ILE A 406 -14.46 14.52 -7.15
C ILE A 406 -15.81 13.88 -7.53
N ILE A 407 -15.91 12.55 -7.51
CA ILE A 407 -17.14 11.85 -7.89
C ILE A 407 -18.33 12.13 -6.95
N SER A 408 -18.07 12.58 -5.72
CA SER A 408 -19.10 12.94 -4.74
C SER A 408 -19.73 14.31 -4.99
N LEU A 409 -19.06 15.19 -5.75
CA LEU A 409 -19.52 16.55 -6.04
C LEU A 409 -20.73 16.57 -6.97
N GLU A 410 -21.52 17.64 -6.94
CA GLU A 410 -22.61 17.85 -7.90
C GLU A 410 -22.07 18.01 -9.33
N ASP A 411 -22.87 17.64 -10.33
CA ASP A 411 -22.46 17.62 -11.75
C ASP A 411 -21.92 18.99 -12.22
N GLU A 412 -22.53 20.09 -11.79
CA GLU A 412 -22.10 21.46 -12.14
C GLU A 412 -20.66 21.73 -11.70
N VAL A 413 -20.31 21.33 -10.48
CA VAL A 413 -18.98 21.54 -9.91
C VAL A 413 -17.99 20.51 -10.48
N LEU A 414 -18.43 19.26 -10.63
CA LEU A 414 -17.65 18.15 -11.18
C LEU A 414 -17.05 18.48 -12.56
N ASN A 415 -17.84 19.11 -13.44
CA ASN A 415 -17.42 19.49 -14.79
C ASN A 415 -16.19 20.43 -14.80
N SER A 416 -16.02 21.26 -13.76
CA SER A 416 -14.88 22.16 -13.65
C SER A 416 -13.52 21.44 -13.48
N PHE A 417 -13.55 20.16 -13.08
CA PHE A 417 -12.34 19.33 -12.91
C PHE A 417 -11.91 18.61 -14.18
N SER A 418 -12.73 18.64 -15.24
CA SER A 418 -12.52 17.91 -16.49
C SER A 418 -11.12 18.13 -17.08
N SER A 419 -10.74 19.39 -17.27
CA SER A 419 -9.44 19.77 -17.83
C SER A 419 -8.27 19.22 -17.01
N GLU A 420 -8.29 19.39 -15.68
CA GLU A 420 -7.21 18.94 -14.80
C GLU A 420 -7.07 17.42 -14.74
N VAL A 421 -8.19 16.70 -14.66
CA VAL A 421 -8.19 15.23 -14.59
C VAL A 421 -7.77 14.62 -15.94
N LEU A 422 -8.31 15.11 -17.06
CA LEU A 422 -8.00 14.58 -18.40
C LEU A 422 -6.54 14.82 -18.79
N LYS A 423 -5.93 15.96 -18.42
CA LYS A 423 -4.50 16.21 -18.69
C LYS A 423 -3.56 15.20 -18.05
N LYS A 424 -3.94 14.64 -16.89
CA LYS A 424 -3.11 13.76 -16.06
C LYS A 424 -3.48 12.28 -16.15
N SER A 425 -4.56 11.92 -16.86
CA SER A 425 -5.08 10.55 -16.90
C SER A 425 -4.15 9.50 -17.56
N ASN A 426 -3.08 9.93 -18.24
CA ASN A 426 -2.03 9.04 -18.73
C ASN A 426 -0.86 8.85 -17.75
N THR A 427 -0.72 9.73 -16.75
CA THR A 427 0.37 9.70 -15.75
C THR A 427 -0.10 9.28 -14.35
N ASP A 428 -1.42 9.22 -14.14
CA ASP A 428 -2.03 8.77 -12.88
C ASP A 428 -3.26 7.88 -13.12
N LYS A 429 -3.90 7.49 -12.01
CA LYS A 429 -5.07 6.60 -11.99
C LYS A 429 -6.38 7.30 -11.61
N VAL A 430 -6.42 8.64 -11.51
CA VAL A 430 -7.60 9.34 -10.97
C VAL A 430 -8.82 9.11 -11.87
N LEU A 431 -8.69 9.28 -13.18
CA LEU A 431 -9.80 9.06 -14.12
C LEU A 431 -10.28 7.60 -14.13
N GLU A 432 -9.34 6.64 -14.10
CA GLU A 432 -9.64 5.20 -14.02
C GLU A 432 -10.43 4.88 -12.74
N LEU A 433 -9.97 5.37 -11.59
CA LEU A 433 -10.65 5.16 -10.31
C LEU A 433 -12.02 5.86 -10.24
N MET A 434 -12.15 7.07 -10.82
CA MET A 434 -13.44 7.75 -10.93
C MET A 434 -14.44 6.95 -11.76
N PHE A 435 -13.97 6.40 -12.89
CA PHE A 435 -14.80 5.58 -13.78
C PHE A 435 -15.26 4.30 -13.09
N ASP A 436 -14.36 3.62 -12.37
CA ASP A 436 -14.74 2.43 -11.62
C ASP A 436 -15.74 2.73 -10.49
N LEU A 437 -15.60 3.89 -9.83
CA LEU A 437 -16.48 4.35 -8.74
C LEU A 437 -17.88 4.70 -9.26
N ASN A 438 -17.98 5.44 -10.37
CA ASN A 438 -19.26 5.79 -10.99
C ASN A 438 -19.10 6.11 -12.49
N GLN A 439 -19.20 5.06 -13.30
CA GLN A 439 -19.12 5.12 -14.76
C GLN A 439 -20.09 6.15 -15.36
N ASP A 440 -21.38 6.08 -15.02
CA ASP A 440 -22.41 6.93 -15.63
C ASP A 440 -22.11 8.43 -15.39
N LYS A 441 -21.61 8.77 -14.21
CA LYS A 441 -21.26 10.15 -13.86
C LYS A 441 -20.02 10.64 -14.58
N VAL A 442 -19.00 9.79 -14.77
CA VAL A 442 -17.82 10.13 -15.58
C VAL A 442 -18.17 10.24 -17.05
N GLU A 443 -18.98 9.34 -17.58
CA GLU A 443 -19.46 9.39 -18.96
C GLU A 443 -20.19 10.69 -19.24
N LYS A 444 -21.14 11.06 -18.39
CA LYS A 444 -21.95 12.28 -18.52
C LYS A 444 -21.12 13.57 -18.45
N ASN A 445 -20.18 13.64 -17.52
CA ASN A 445 -19.51 14.90 -17.14
C ASN A 445 -18.10 15.07 -17.73
N PHE A 446 -17.46 13.99 -18.21
CA PHE A 446 -16.11 14.04 -18.78
C PHE A 446 -16.08 13.52 -20.21
N ILE A 447 -16.60 12.31 -20.45
CA ILE A 447 -16.45 11.60 -21.73
C ILE A 447 -17.36 12.19 -22.82
N ILE A 448 -18.65 12.40 -22.55
CA ILE A 448 -19.55 13.00 -23.53
C ILE A 448 -19.11 14.44 -23.87
N PRO A 449 -18.84 15.33 -22.90
CA PRO A 449 -18.43 16.70 -23.21
C PRO A 449 -17.14 16.78 -24.05
N ILE A 450 -16.13 15.96 -23.75
CA ILE A 450 -14.88 15.99 -24.51
C ILE A 450 -15.04 15.44 -25.93
N LEU A 451 -15.87 14.40 -26.11
CA LEU A 451 -16.18 13.87 -27.44
C LEU A 451 -17.04 14.84 -28.27
N GLU A 452 -17.99 15.55 -27.65
CA GLU A 452 -18.76 16.62 -28.30
C GLU A 452 -17.88 17.82 -28.67
N GLU A 453 -16.92 18.16 -27.82
CA GLU A 453 -15.93 19.19 -28.13
C GLU A 453 -15.07 18.79 -29.34
N ILE A 454 -14.62 17.54 -29.40
CA ILE A 454 -13.92 16.96 -30.55
C ILE A 454 -14.82 16.97 -31.80
N GLU A 455 -16.08 16.56 -31.70
CA GLU A 455 -17.04 16.59 -32.84
C GLU A 455 -17.17 17.99 -33.42
N ARG A 456 -17.30 19.00 -32.55
CA ARG A 456 -17.50 20.40 -32.94
C ARG A 456 -16.23 21.01 -33.53
N ASP A 457 -15.10 20.83 -32.87
CA ASP A 457 -13.85 21.50 -33.25
C ASP A 457 -13.26 20.98 -34.57
N PHE A 458 -13.57 19.72 -34.91
CA PHE A 458 -13.11 19.10 -36.16
C PHE A 458 -14.20 18.97 -37.22
N ASP A 459 -15.38 19.55 -37.00
CA ASP A 459 -16.55 19.40 -37.88
C ASP A 459 -16.79 17.93 -38.30
N TYR A 460 -16.75 17.04 -37.31
CA TYR A 460 -16.56 15.61 -37.52
C TYR A 460 -17.61 14.97 -38.44
N LYS A 461 -18.83 15.52 -38.45
CA LYS A 461 -19.97 14.99 -39.22
C LYS A 461 -19.93 15.37 -40.71
N ASN A 462 -19.25 16.46 -41.05
CA ASN A 462 -19.18 16.96 -42.42
C ASN A 462 -17.90 16.53 -43.14
N ASN A 463 -16.86 16.17 -42.39
CA ASN A 463 -15.58 15.71 -42.91
C ASN A 463 -15.54 14.19 -43.12
N THR A 464 -14.72 13.73 -44.05
CA THR A 464 -14.39 12.31 -44.19
C THR A 464 -13.62 11.81 -42.97
N LYS A 465 -13.61 10.47 -42.75
CA LYS A 465 -12.82 9.85 -41.67
C LYS A 465 -11.36 10.34 -41.70
N LEU A 466 -10.74 10.33 -42.88
CA LEU A 466 -9.33 10.68 -43.05
C LEU A 466 -9.05 12.17 -42.76
N GLU A 467 -9.94 13.08 -43.18
CA GLU A 467 -9.85 14.51 -42.85
C GLU A 467 -9.98 14.76 -41.34
N ASN A 468 -10.88 14.05 -40.66
CA ASN A 468 -11.04 14.15 -39.21
C ASN A 468 -9.78 13.71 -38.47
N TYR A 469 -9.20 12.59 -38.87
CA TYR A 469 -7.96 12.10 -38.27
C TYR A 469 -6.78 13.03 -38.57
N ARG A 470 -6.72 13.62 -39.76
CA ARG A 470 -5.75 14.68 -40.11
C ARG A 470 -5.85 15.87 -39.16
N ASN A 471 -7.06 16.40 -39.00
CA ASN A 471 -7.29 17.57 -38.15
C ASN A 471 -6.93 17.28 -36.68
N TYR A 472 -7.23 16.08 -36.20
CA TYR A 472 -6.81 15.59 -34.89
C TYR A 472 -5.28 15.54 -34.75
N LEU A 473 -4.57 14.96 -35.72
CA LEU A 473 -3.11 14.88 -35.68
C LEU A 473 -2.45 16.25 -35.74
N MET A 474 -2.99 17.18 -36.54
CA MET A 474 -2.51 18.57 -36.58
C MET A 474 -2.70 19.33 -35.26
N LEU A 475 -3.70 18.97 -34.46
CA LEU A 475 -3.89 19.56 -33.13
C LEU A 475 -2.82 19.07 -32.16
N ILE A 476 -2.45 17.79 -32.24
CA ILE A 476 -1.52 17.15 -31.28
C ILE A 476 -0.06 17.37 -31.66
N PHE A 477 0.25 17.36 -32.95
CA PHE A 477 1.62 17.33 -33.45
C PHE A 477 1.92 18.56 -34.31
N LYS A 478 3.05 19.20 -34.03
CA LYS A 478 3.53 20.36 -34.80
C LYS A 478 4.09 19.93 -36.15
N SER A 479 4.74 18.79 -36.17
CA SER A 479 5.28 18.12 -37.34
C SER A 479 5.34 16.61 -37.08
N PHE A 480 5.40 15.82 -38.14
CA PHE A 480 5.74 14.40 -38.08
C PHE A 480 7.04 14.21 -38.86
N ASP A 481 7.93 13.36 -38.39
CA ASP A 481 9.09 12.90 -39.15
C ASP A 481 8.81 11.49 -39.66
N VAL A 482 8.98 11.31 -40.97
CA VAL A 482 8.88 10.00 -41.60
C VAL A 482 10.30 9.47 -41.79
N HIS A 483 10.65 8.44 -41.03
CA HIS A 483 11.92 7.77 -41.18
C HIS A 483 11.74 6.47 -41.97
N LEU A 484 12.34 6.40 -43.15
CA LEU A 484 12.45 5.19 -43.96
C LEU A 484 13.79 4.53 -43.61
N TYR A 485 13.78 3.35 -42.97
CA TYR A 485 15.01 2.62 -42.66
C TYR A 485 14.95 1.19 -43.22
N PRO A 486 15.98 0.74 -43.97
CA PRO A 486 16.17 -0.68 -44.21
C PRO A 486 16.62 -1.34 -42.90
N ILE A 487 15.88 -2.36 -42.45
CA ILE A 487 16.21 -3.07 -41.19
C ILE A 487 17.36 -4.06 -41.40
N SER A 488 17.59 -4.46 -42.65
CA SER A 488 18.73 -5.26 -43.07
C SER A 488 19.03 -5.01 -44.56
N PRO A 489 20.22 -5.39 -45.07
CA PRO A 489 20.55 -5.32 -46.50
C PRO A 489 19.58 -6.08 -47.43
N GLU A 490 18.69 -6.91 -46.88
CA GLU A 490 17.76 -7.77 -47.60
C GLU A 490 16.28 -7.38 -47.39
N ASP A 491 15.99 -6.36 -46.56
CA ASP A 491 14.62 -5.95 -46.20
C ASP A 491 14.46 -4.42 -46.21
N ASP A 492 14.12 -3.90 -47.39
CA ASP A 492 13.91 -2.47 -47.69
C ASP A 492 12.56 -1.91 -47.20
N SER A 493 11.76 -2.68 -46.47
CA SER A 493 10.30 -2.49 -46.45
C SER A 493 9.66 -1.86 -45.21
N LYS A 494 10.40 -1.16 -44.32
CA LYS A 494 9.77 -0.59 -43.10
C LYS A 494 9.93 0.92 -42.91
N VAL A 495 8.85 1.53 -42.45
CA VAL A 495 8.75 2.97 -42.22
C VAL A 495 8.37 3.21 -40.78
N SER A 496 9.20 3.98 -40.09
CA SER A 496 8.90 4.52 -38.77
C SER A 496 8.38 5.93 -38.89
N LEU A 497 7.25 6.18 -38.24
CA LEU A 497 6.75 7.53 -38.01
C LEU A 497 7.17 7.97 -36.61
N SER A 498 7.82 9.12 -36.51
CA SER A 498 8.01 9.82 -35.24
C SER A 498 7.22 11.12 -35.28
N PHE A 499 6.68 11.54 -34.14
CA PHE A 499 5.81 12.70 -34.06
C PHE A 499 6.38 13.72 -33.09
N ILE A 500 6.38 15.00 -33.46
CA ILE A 500 6.83 16.09 -32.60
C ILE A 500 5.61 16.79 -32.02
N ASP A 501 5.44 16.68 -30.70
CA ASP A 501 4.32 17.30 -29.97
C ASP A 501 4.24 18.82 -30.20
N ASN A 502 3.01 19.32 -30.40
CA ASN A 502 2.74 20.74 -30.54
C ASN A 502 2.70 21.45 -29.18
N LYS A 503 3.82 22.03 -28.73
CA LYS A 503 3.94 22.74 -27.43
C LYS A 503 3.35 24.17 -27.41
N GLU A 504 2.57 24.58 -28.41
CA GLU A 504 1.97 25.92 -28.47
C GLU A 504 0.70 26.03 -27.60
N SER A 505 -0.02 27.18 -27.64
CA SER A 505 -1.12 27.53 -26.72
C SER A 505 -2.27 26.51 -26.60
N ASN A 506 -2.38 25.55 -27.52
CA ASN A 506 -3.37 24.47 -27.50
C ASN A 506 -2.85 23.14 -26.91
N TYR A 507 -1.62 23.08 -26.40
CA TYR A 507 -0.99 21.84 -25.90
C TYR A 507 -1.83 21.11 -24.85
N ASP A 508 -2.39 21.85 -23.88
CA ASP A 508 -3.20 21.30 -22.79
C ASP A 508 -4.51 20.68 -23.30
N LYS A 509 -5.11 21.29 -24.31
CA LYS A 509 -6.33 20.81 -24.95
C LYS A 509 -6.05 19.57 -25.79
N ALA A 510 -5.00 19.62 -26.62
CA ALA A 510 -4.54 18.51 -27.42
C ALA A 510 -4.21 17.27 -26.55
N ARG A 511 -3.53 17.49 -25.41
CA ARG A 511 -3.24 16.47 -24.42
C ARG A 511 -4.50 15.87 -23.79
N SER A 512 -5.48 16.71 -23.44
CA SER A 512 -6.76 16.25 -22.90
C SER A 512 -7.52 15.38 -23.90
N PHE A 513 -7.55 15.77 -25.19
CA PHE A 513 -8.18 14.99 -26.26
C PHE A 513 -7.50 13.64 -26.42
N LYS A 514 -6.17 13.62 -26.58
CA LYS A 514 -5.38 12.40 -26.71
C LYS A 514 -5.65 11.44 -25.54
N ASN A 515 -5.53 11.94 -24.32
CA ASN A 515 -5.69 11.17 -23.11
C ASN A 515 -7.12 10.62 -22.95
N ALA A 516 -8.14 11.41 -23.28
CA ALA A 516 -9.53 10.96 -23.26
C ALA A 516 -9.77 9.82 -24.25
N LEU A 517 -9.32 9.96 -25.51
CA LEU A 517 -9.48 8.94 -26.54
C LEU A 517 -8.73 7.64 -26.19
N GLU A 518 -7.50 7.74 -25.68
CA GLU A 518 -6.75 6.57 -25.19
C GLU A 518 -7.47 5.89 -24.02
N PHE A 519 -8.03 6.67 -23.09
CA PHE A 519 -8.82 6.14 -21.99
C PHE A 519 -10.07 5.40 -22.47
N ILE A 520 -10.87 6.03 -23.34
CA ILE A 520 -12.10 5.43 -23.90
C ILE A 520 -11.76 4.15 -24.64
N TYR A 521 -10.75 4.19 -25.52
CA TYR A 521 -10.32 3.01 -26.27
C TYR A 521 -9.89 1.84 -25.37
N LYS A 522 -9.22 2.12 -24.24
CA LYS A 522 -8.83 1.11 -23.26
C LYS A 522 -10.05 0.52 -22.52
N GLN A 523 -11.04 1.34 -22.17
CA GLN A 523 -12.21 0.91 -21.39
C GLN A 523 -13.29 0.21 -22.21
N TYR A 524 -13.37 0.48 -23.52
CA TYR A 524 -14.35 -0.13 -24.41
C TYR A 524 -13.67 -0.90 -25.56
N PRO A 525 -13.15 -2.12 -25.30
CA PRO A 525 -12.44 -2.90 -26.31
C PRO A 525 -13.34 -3.62 -27.33
N ASP A 526 -14.66 -3.70 -27.10
CA ASP A 526 -15.58 -4.50 -27.92
C ASP A 526 -16.06 -3.79 -29.19
N ILE A 527 -15.14 -3.53 -30.14
CA ILE A 527 -15.34 -3.80 -31.58
C ILE A 527 -13.97 -4.21 -32.17
N SER A 528 -13.76 -5.53 -32.29
CA SER A 528 -12.77 -6.26 -33.10
C SER A 528 -11.25 -6.11 -32.80
N LEU A 529 -10.76 -7.05 -31.99
CA LEU A 529 -9.52 -7.86 -32.13
C LEU A 529 -8.19 -7.21 -32.60
N ARG A 530 -7.25 -7.20 -31.64
CA ARG A 530 -5.77 -7.33 -31.74
C ARG A 530 -5.01 -6.29 -32.56
N ILE A 531 -4.41 -5.33 -31.86
CA ILE A 531 -3.02 -4.92 -32.16
C ILE A 531 -2.18 -5.17 -30.92
N ASN A 532 -1.09 -5.91 -31.12
CA ASN A 532 -0.22 -6.48 -30.10
C ASN A 532 0.24 -5.45 -29.05
N LYS A 533 0.22 -5.89 -27.80
CA LYS A 533 1.06 -5.35 -26.73
C LYS A 533 2.51 -5.32 -27.21
N SER A 534 3.09 -4.13 -27.29
CA SER A 534 4.53 -3.96 -27.05
C SER A 534 4.74 -2.73 -26.17
N ASN A 535 4.99 -3.04 -24.91
CA ASN A 535 5.81 -2.34 -23.91
C ASN A 535 6.18 -0.87 -24.12
N ASN A 536 5.97 -0.13 -23.03
CA ASN A 536 6.75 1.02 -22.60
C ASN A 536 8.21 0.94 -23.07
N GLU A 537 8.53 1.80 -24.01
CA GLU A 537 9.78 2.53 -24.22
C GLU A 537 9.45 3.52 -25.36
N ASN A 538 10.29 4.52 -25.62
CA ASN A 538 10.05 5.46 -26.72
C ASN A 538 9.97 4.69 -28.06
N THR A 539 8.79 4.27 -28.49
CA THR A 539 8.63 3.45 -29.69
C THR A 539 8.17 4.33 -30.84
N ASN A 540 9.12 4.63 -31.74
CA ASN A 540 8.84 4.80 -33.16
C ASN A 540 7.86 3.70 -33.59
N LYS A 541 6.64 4.06 -33.98
CA LYS A 541 5.65 3.07 -34.44
C LYS A 541 6.01 2.71 -35.88
N TYR A 542 6.40 1.46 -36.12
CA TYR A 542 6.74 0.97 -37.45
C TYR A 542 5.48 0.51 -38.17
N ALA A 543 5.10 1.19 -39.24
CA ALA A 543 4.12 0.71 -40.21
C ALA A 543 4.86 -0.04 -41.33
N THR A 544 4.28 -1.11 -41.85
CA THR A 544 4.76 -1.75 -43.09
C THR A 544 4.06 -1.03 -44.24
N PRO A 545 4.72 -0.18 -45.02
CA PRO A 545 4.07 0.49 -46.14
C PRO A 545 3.84 -0.50 -47.27
N ASN A 546 2.87 -0.19 -48.11
CA ASN A 546 2.77 -0.76 -49.43
C ASN A 546 4.00 -0.34 -50.27
N ASN A 547 4.49 -1.22 -51.14
CA ASN A 547 5.68 -0.95 -51.99
C ASN A 547 5.55 0.35 -52.80
N TYR A 548 4.31 0.77 -53.09
CA TYR A 548 3.99 2.04 -53.75
C TYR A 548 4.51 3.27 -53.00
N ILE A 549 4.38 3.33 -51.67
CA ILE A 549 4.84 4.47 -50.86
C ILE A 549 6.37 4.55 -50.88
N ILE A 550 7.02 3.40 -50.75
CA ILE A 550 8.48 3.30 -50.78
C ILE A 550 9.00 3.75 -52.14
N GLU A 551 8.40 3.31 -53.24
CA GLU A 551 8.80 3.75 -54.59
C GLU A 551 8.52 5.23 -54.84
N LYS A 552 7.33 5.73 -54.47
CA LYS A 552 6.91 7.12 -54.70
C LYS A 552 7.83 8.13 -54.00
N TYR A 553 8.37 7.75 -52.85
CA TYR A 553 9.25 8.61 -52.06
C TYR A 553 10.73 8.22 -52.12
N LYS A 554 11.09 7.19 -52.90
CA LYS A 554 12.46 6.65 -53.04
C LYS A 554 13.49 7.68 -53.49
N GLU A 555 13.08 8.59 -54.39
CA GLU A 555 13.93 9.65 -54.92
C GLU A 555 14.25 10.76 -53.90
N TYR A 556 13.57 10.78 -52.75
CA TYR A 556 13.91 11.65 -51.62
C TYR A 556 14.83 10.97 -50.60
N ILE A 557 15.13 9.68 -50.79
CA ILE A 557 16.04 8.85 -49.97
C ILE A 557 17.50 9.07 -50.40
N ILE A 558 17.85 10.24 -50.92
CA ILE A 558 19.18 10.49 -51.49
C ILE A 558 20.24 10.45 -50.39
N GLU A 559 21.07 9.41 -50.44
CA GLU A 559 22.46 9.29 -49.97
C GLU A 559 22.87 10.10 -48.73
N SER A 560 22.03 10.15 -47.70
CA SER A 560 22.50 10.50 -46.37
C SER A 560 22.84 9.21 -45.63
N GLU A 561 24.08 9.08 -45.15
CA GLU A 561 24.45 8.15 -44.06
C GLU A 561 23.78 8.58 -42.73
N GLY A 562 22.49 8.92 -42.78
CA GLY A 562 21.73 9.56 -41.72
C GLY A 562 20.26 9.77 -42.08
N PRO A 563 19.41 10.11 -41.08
CA PRO A 563 17.96 10.22 -41.26
C PRO A 563 17.55 11.39 -42.17
N ILE A 564 16.55 11.16 -43.03
CA ILE A 564 15.79 12.23 -43.69
C ILE A 564 14.91 12.88 -42.63
N THR A 565 15.07 14.18 -42.39
CA THR A 565 14.22 14.96 -41.48
C THR A 565 13.27 15.85 -42.27
N THR A 566 12.04 16.02 -41.79
CA THR A 566 11.02 16.81 -42.52
C THR A 566 11.33 18.30 -42.66
N TYR A 567 12.37 18.81 -42.00
CA TYR A 567 12.90 20.15 -42.26
C TYR A 567 13.38 20.33 -43.72
N ASP A 568 13.79 19.25 -44.39
CA ASP A 568 14.28 19.28 -45.77
C ASP A 568 13.15 19.15 -46.82
N ILE A 569 11.94 18.84 -46.36
CA ILE A 569 10.77 18.63 -47.20
C ILE A 569 9.76 19.73 -46.87
N GLY A 570 9.83 20.85 -47.60
CA GLY A 570 8.97 22.02 -47.35
C GLY A 570 7.48 21.70 -47.19
N ILE A 571 6.77 22.59 -46.48
CA ILE A 571 5.36 22.54 -46.03
C ILE A 571 4.36 21.98 -47.06
N LEU A 572 4.62 22.14 -48.36
CA LEU A 572 3.77 21.70 -49.48
C LEU A 572 3.62 20.17 -49.65
N LYS A 573 4.44 19.34 -48.98
CA LYS A 573 4.37 17.87 -49.08
C LYS A 573 3.74 17.18 -47.87
N TYR A 574 3.32 17.94 -46.86
CA TYR A 574 2.64 17.42 -45.66
C TYR A 574 1.36 16.67 -46.03
N ASP A 575 0.51 17.26 -46.89
CA ASP A 575 -0.78 16.68 -47.24
C ASP A 575 -0.63 15.43 -48.11
N GLU A 576 0.22 15.44 -49.14
CA GLU A 576 0.41 14.26 -50.01
C GLU A 576 0.98 13.07 -49.23
N VAL A 577 2.02 13.28 -48.43
CA VAL A 577 2.64 12.22 -47.61
C VAL A 577 1.65 11.69 -46.57
N PHE A 578 0.87 12.58 -45.94
CA PHE A 578 -0.17 12.19 -45.00
C PHE A 578 -1.24 11.31 -45.65
N TYR A 579 -1.80 11.76 -46.77
CA TYR A 579 -2.84 11.01 -47.47
C TYR A 579 -2.32 9.66 -47.95
N ASP A 580 -1.07 9.59 -48.42
CA ASP A 580 -0.48 8.31 -48.86
C ASP A 580 -0.19 7.35 -47.70
N LEU A 581 0.33 7.82 -46.56
CA LEU A 581 0.64 6.97 -45.39
C LEU A 581 -0.59 6.53 -44.60
N PHE A 582 -1.59 7.40 -44.46
CA PHE A 582 -2.75 7.17 -43.59
C PHE A 582 -4.02 6.74 -44.32
N SER A 583 -4.06 6.82 -45.67
CA SER A 583 -5.12 6.14 -46.43
C SER A 583 -5.01 4.62 -46.39
N GLU A 584 -3.80 4.09 -46.13
CA GLU A 584 -3.53 2.64 -46.10
C GLU A 584 -3.28 2.08 -44.67
N SER A 585 -2.97 2.92 -43.67
CA SER A 585 -2.66 2.48 -42.30
C SER A 585 -3.85 2.65 -41.33
N ASP A 586 -4.90 1.86 -41.52
CA ASP A 586 -6.10 1.86 -40.66
C ASP A 586 -5.77 1.69 -39.16
N GLY A 587 -4.72 0.95 -38.83
CA GLY A 587 -4.36 0.55 -37.45
C GLY A 587 -4.03 1.69 -36.48
N LEU A 588 -3.44 2.79 -36.96
CA LEU A 588 -3.01 3.90 -36.09
C LEU A 588 -4.16 4.83 -35.69
N ALA A 589 -5.18 4.92 -36.55
CA ALA A 589 -6.34 5.79 -36.35
C ALA A 589 -7.48 5.09 -35.59
N ILE A 590 -7.39 3.77 -35.35
CA ILE A 590 -8.43 2.98 -34.64
C ILE A 590 -8.83 3.62 -33.31
N PRO A 591 -7.91 4.03 -32.41
CA PRO A 591 -8.32 4.60 -31.13
C PRO A 591 -9.15 5.87 -31.27
N PHE A 592 -8.83 6.72 -32.25
CA PHE A 592 -9.57 7.94 -32.54
C PHE A 592 -10.97 7.60 -33.07
N TYR A 593 -11.08 6.82 -34.16
CA TYR A 593 -12.37 6.50 -34.75
C TYR A 593 -13.28 5.71 -33.81
N LYS A 594 -12.74 4.70 -33.11
CA LYS A 594 -13.51 3.89 -32.14
C LYS A 594 -14.04 4.74 -31.00
N SER A 595 -13.21 5.61 -30.44
CA SER A 595 -13.65 6.50 -29.37
C SER A 595 -14.75 7.46 -29.81
N MET A 596 -14.71 7.95 -31.06
CA MET A 596 -15.78 8.77 -31.62
C MET A 596 -17.06 7.96 -31.88
N GLU A 597 -16.96 6.71 -32.33
CA GLU A 597 -18.12 5.80 -32.47
C GLU A 597 -18.83 5.57 -31.12
N TYR A 598 -18.09 5.59 -30.01
CA TYR A 598 -18.66 5.39 -28.67
C TYR A 598 -19.57 6.53 -28.19
N LEU A 599 -19.47 7.75 -28.73
CA LEU A 599 -20.32 8.87 -28.29
C LEU A 599 -21.81 8.54 -28.42
N THR A 600 -22.22 7.96 -29.55
CA THR A 600 -23.62 7.60 -29.81
C THR A 600 -24.07 6.44 -28.93
N ILE A 601 -23.17 5.47 -28.72
CA ILE A 601 -23.42 4.29 -27.89
C ILE A 601 -23.64 4.71 -26.43
N ILE A 602 -22.73 5.48 -25.85
CA ILE A 602 -22.79 5.95 -24.47
C ILE A 602 -24.08 6.74 -24.22
N LYS A 603 -24.42 7.70 -25.11
CA LYS A 603 -25.68 8.46 -25.02
C LYS A 603 -26.92 7.57 -25.06
N SER A 604 -26.94 6.56 -25.93
CA SER A 604 -28.06 5.63 -26.03
C SER A 604 -28.23 4.77 -24.76
N GLN A 605 -27.12 4.31 -24.17
CA GLN A 605 -27.12 3.48 -22.97
C GLN A 605 -27.60 4.24 -21.74
N LEU A 606 -27.12 5.47 -21.52
CA LEU A 606 -27.56 6.32 -20.41
C LEU A 606 -29.06 6.61 -20.47
N ASN A 607 -29.58 6.90 -21.67
CA ASN A 607 -31.02 7.14 -21.87
C ASN A 607 -31.85 5.88 -21.60
N LYS A 608 -31.41 4.70 -22.09
CA LYS A 608 -32.10 3.43 -21.86
C LYS A 608 -32.16 3.06 -20.38
N LYS A 609 -31.03 3.16 -19.65
CA LYS A 609 -30.97 2.92 -18.19
C LYS A 609 -31.99 3.76 -17.42
N LYS A 610 -32.11 5.05 -17.78
CA LYS A 610 -33.06 5.98 -17.12
C LYS A 610 -34.52 5.55 -17.33
N VAL A 611 -34.89 5.12 -18.53
CA VAL A 611 -36.25 4.64 -18.84
C VAL A 611 -36.56 3.34 -18.10
N ASP A 612 -35.63 2.37 -18.14
CA ASP A 612 -35.79 1.06 -17.51
C ASP A 612 -35.96 1.17 -15.98
N ILE A 613 -35.18 2.04 -15.30
CA ILE A 613 -35.29 2.24 -13.83
C ILE A 613 -36.67 2.81 -13.45
N ILE A 614 -37.17 3.81 -14.19
CA ILE A 614 -38.47 4.44 -13.89
C ILE A 614 -39.61 3.43 -14.09
N GLU A 615 -39.55 2.60 -15.13
CA GLU A 615 -40.56 1.56 -15.36
C GLU A 615 -40.49 0.44 -14.32
N LEU A 616 -39.28 0.03 -13.91
CA LEU A 616 -39.09 -1.00 -12.88
C LEU A 616 -39.54 -0.53 -11.49
N LEU A 617 -39.29 0.73 -11.12
CA LEU A 617 -39.73 1.28 -9.83
C LEU A 617 -41.25 1.53 -9.77
N LYS A 618 -41.91 1.64 -10.92
CA LYS A 618 -43.38 1.78 -11.02
C LYS A 618 -44.12 0.44 -11.01
N LYS A 619 -43.43 -0.67 -11.29
CA LYS A 619 -43.94 -2.03 -11.15
C LYS A 619 -43.78 -2.49 -9.70
#